data_AF-A0A952LJZ6-F1
#
_entry.id   AF-A0A952LJZ6-F1
#
_cell.length_a   1.000
_cell.length_b   1.000
_cell.length_c   1.000
_cell.angle_alpha   90.00
_cell.angle_beta   90.00
_cell.angle_gamma   90.00
#
_symmetry.space_group_name_H-M   'P 1'
#
loop_
_entity.id
_entity.type
_entity.pdbx_description
1 polymer ?
#
loop_
_entity_poly.entity_id
_entity_poly.type
_entity_poly.pdbx_seq_one_letter_code
_entity_poly.pdbx_strand_id
1 'polypeptide(L)'
;MRRDAVHIVWDCWDGVRTGIADLNGSPHYFASQFDHEADEWPDNFKLIPVGPEFMRRAKRNWSIYRAWERKYRAGEADLKSHPGHGGVDAEHDELNAWLDEQIAQLLALPSLYRAEFRRMPGQEDLAASLVREWEVVWSPLSAQAD
;
A
#
# COMPACT_ATOMS: atom_id res chain seq x y z
N MET A 1 8.82 18.63 -8.10
CA MET A 1 7.87 17.50 -8.23
C MET A 1 6.82 17.62 -7.14
N ARG A 2 5.57 17.23 -7.43
CA ARG A 2 4.47 17.28 -6.46
C ARG A 2 4.59 16.11 -5.47
N ARG A 3 4.20 16.34 -4.22
CA ARG A 3 3.98 15.27 -3.25
C ARG A 3 2.51 14.89 -3.24
N ASP A 4 2.26 13.60 -3.28
CA ASP A 4 0.94 13.02 -3.23
C ASP A 4 0.77 12.19 -1.96
N ALA A 5 -0.47 12.10 -1.47
CA ALA A 5 -0.77 11.41 -0.23
C ALA A 5 -0.75 9.89 -0.41
N VAL A 6 -0.19 9.18 0.56
CA VAL A 6 -0.31 7.71 0.67
C VAL A 6 -1.44 7.40 1.63
N HIS A 7 -2.46 6.70 1.15
CA HIS A 7 -3.66 6.37 1.91
C HIS A 7 -3.52 5.06 2.70
N ILE A 8 -2.85 4.07 2.09
CA ILE A 8 -2.74 2.70 2.60
C ILE A 8 -1.35 2.17 2.26
N VAL A 9 -0.74 1.43 3.19
CA VAL A 9 0.52 0.69 2.99
C VAL A 9 0.32 -0.74 3.49
N TRP A 10 0.22 -1.70 2.56
CA TRP A 10 -0.01 -3.11 2.92
C TRP A 10 1.30 -3.86 3.20
N ASP A 11 2.38 -3.50 2.51
CA ASP A 11 3.71 -4.09 2.73
C ASP A 11 4.78 -2.99 2.86
N CYS A 12 5.57 -3.07 3.94
CA CYS A 12 6.61 -2.09 4.25
C CYS A 12 7.89 -2.65 4.91
N TRP A 13 8.16 -3.96 4.85
CA TRP A 13 9.24 -4.59 5.64
C TRP A 13 10.64 -4.02 5.38
N ASP A 14 10.97 -3.73 4.13
CA ASP A 14 12.25 -3.19 3.67
C ASP A 14 12.11 -1.83 2.96
N GLY A 15 10.96 -1.18 3.15
CA GLY A 15 10.52 -0.03 2.37
C GLY A 15 9.07 -0.23 1.93
N VAL A 16 8.37 0.85 1.56
CA VAL A 16 6.97 0.75 1.12
C VAL A 16 6.91 0.01 -0.22
N ARG A 17 6.24 -1.16 -0.25
CA ARG A 17 6.19 -2.05 -1.43
C ARG A 17 4.84 -2.10 -2.11
N THR A 18 3.75 -2.11 -1.35
CA THR A 18 2.40 -2.14 -1.90
C THR A 18 1.44 -1.26 -1.09
N GLY A 19 0.42 -0.75 -1.76
CA GLY A 19 -0.58 0.09 -1.11
C GLY A 19 -1.35 0.96 -2.08
N ILE A 20 -1.90 2.06 -1.56
CA ILE A 20 -2.64 3.04 -2.36
C ILE A 20 -2.13 4.44 -2.06
N ALA A 21 -1.82 5.17 -3.12
CA ALA A 21 -1.42 6.58 -3.04
C ALA A 21 -1.98 7.35 -4.22
N ASP A 22 -2.04 8.66 -4.09
CA ASP A 22 -2.43 9.50 -5.22
C ASP A 22 -1.28 9.61 -6.24
N LEU A 23 -1.64 9.71 -7.51
CA LEU A 23 -0.80 10.23 -8.58
C LEU A 23 -1.54 11.44 -9.16
N ASN A 24 -0.97 12.62 -8.99
CA ASN A 24 -1.59 13.87 -9.41
C ASN A 24 -3.00 14.08 -8.82
N GLY A 25 -3.27 13.56 -7.62
CA GLY A 25 -4.55 13.71 -6.90
C GLY A 25 -5.60 12.66 -7.23
N SER A 26 -5.26 11.66 -8.05
CA SER A 26 -6.13 10.51 -8.33
C SER A 26 -5.55 9.26 -7.68
N PRO A 27 -6.35 8.43 -6.98
CA PRO A 27 -5.83 7.28 -6.26
C PRO A 27 -5.42 6.16 -7.22
N HIS A 28 -4.25 5.56 -6.93
CA HIS A 28 -3.71 4.41 -7.64
C HIS A 28 -3.25 3.35 -6.64
N TYR A 29 -3.60 2.10 -6.90
CA TYR A 29 -2.88 0.99 -6.30
C TYR A 29 -1.44 0.98 -6.85
N PHE A 30 -0.46 0.86 -5.97
CA PHE A 30 0.94 0.74 -6.36
C PHE A 30 1.50 -0.60 -5.91
N ALA A 31 2.36 -1.19 -6.75
CA ALA A 31 3.11 -2.39 -6.42
C ALA A 31 4.53 -2.31 -6.97
N SER A 32 5.51 -2.49 -6.08
CA SER A 32 6.93 -2.62 -6.44
C SER A 32 7.09 -3.73 -7.48
N GLN A 33 7.98 -3.54 -8.44
CA GLN A 33 8.33 -4.57 -9.42
C GLN A 33 9.67 -5.19 -9.04
N PHE A 34 9.70 -6.52 -9.00
CA PHE A 34 10.94 -7.24 -8.82
C PHE A 34 11.74 -7.18 -10.11
N ASP A 35 13.01 -6.81 -10.00
CA ASP A 35 13.96 -6.90 -11.09
C ASP A 35 14.66 -8.27 -11.01
N HIS A 36 14.26 -9.18 -11.89
CA HIS A 36 14.84 -10.53 -11.95
C HIS A 36 16.30 -10.55 -12.40
N GLU A 37 16.77 -9.53 -13.12
CA GLU A 37 18.16 -9.48 -13.59
C GLU A 37 19.09 -8.96 -12.49
N ALA A 38 18.64 -7.94 -11.75
CA ALA A 38 19.37 -7.39 -10.62
C ALA A 38 19.19 -8.19 -9.31
N ASP A 39 18.23 -9.12 -9.26
CA ASP A 39 17.80 -9.83 -8.04
C ASP A 39 17.45 -8.85 -6.91
N GLU A 40 16.82 -7.73 -7.27
CA GLU A 40 16.54 -6.61 -6.37
C GLU A 40 15.09 -6.13 -6.50
N TRP A 41 14.57 -5.51 -5.44
CA TRP A 41 13.32 -4.75 -5.47
C TRP A 41 13.64 -3.26 -5.64
N PRO A 42 13.86 -2.78 -6.88
CA PRO A 42 14.08 -1.36 -7.10
C PRO A 42 12.84 -0.57 -6.68
N ASP A 43 13.01 0.73 -6.45
CA ASP A 43 11.90 1.67 -6.18
C ASP A 43 11.05 1.95 -7.44
N ASN A 44 10.85 0.95 -8.31
CA ASN A 44 10.07 0.99 -9.53
C ASN A 44 8.70 0.34 -9.29
N PHE A 45 7.63 1.05 -9.60
CA PHE A 45 6.27 0.67 -9.26
C PHE A 45 5.38 0.63 -10.49
N LYS A 46 4.53 -0.40 -10.56
CA LYS A 46 3.32 -0.37 -11.38
C LYS A 46 2.26 0.42 -10.64
N LEU A 47 1.58 1.30 -11.36
CA LEU A 47 0.44 2.07 -10.85
C LEU A 47 -0.83 1.63 -11.58
N ILE A 48 -1.87 1.32 -10.82
CA ILE A 48 -3.18 0.89 -11.33
C ILE A 48 -4.22 1.90 -10.85
N PRO A 49 -4.91 2.65 -11.74
CA PRO A 49 -5.97 3.56 -11.33
C PRO A 49 -7.08 2.82 -10.59
N VAL A 50 -7.53 3.33 -9.45
CA VAL A 50 -8.59 2.71 -8.66
C VAL A 50 -9.80 3.61 -8.51
N GLY A 51 -10.98 2.99 -8.57
CA GLY A 51 -12.25 3.69 -8.45
C GLY A 51 -12.68 3.96 -6.99
N PRO A 52 -13.75 4.76 -6.79
CA PRO A 52 -14.26 5.08 -5.46
C PRO A 52 -14.70 3.85 -4.64
N GLU A 53 -15.26 2.82 -5.27
CA GLU A 53 -15.64 1.58 -4.59
C GLU A 53 -14.41 0.84 -4.05
N PHE A 54 -13.37 0.72 -4.88
CA PHE A 54 -12.11 0.10 -4.47
C PHE A 54 -11.52 0.84 -3.27
N MET A 55 -11.46 2.18 -3.33
CA MET A 55 -10.99 3.00 -2.22
C MET A 55 -11.80 2.81 -0.94
N ARG A 56 -13.14 2.72 -1.03
CA ARG A 56 -14.00 2.51 0.13
C ARG A 56 -13.72 1.16 0.80
N ARG A 57 -13.62 0.09 0.01
CA ARG A 57 -13.34 -1.27 0.50
C ARG A 57 -11.93 -1.39 1.06
N ALA A 58 -10.94 -0.81 0.38
CA ALA A 58 -9.56 -0.79 0.84
C ALA A 58 -9.41 -0.03 2.17
N LYS A 59 -10.07 1.13 2.32
CA LYS A 59 -10.08 1.88 3.59
C LYS A 59 -10.74 1.09 4.72
N ARG A 60 -11.81 0.33 4.42
CA ARG A 60 -12.46 -0.54 5.41
C ARG A 60 -11.53 -1.67 5.84
N ASN A 61 -10.93 -2.37 4.88
CA ASN A 61 -9.94 -3.42 5.13
C ASN A 61 -8.79 -2.90 6.01
N TRP A 62 -8.21 -1.76 5.63
CA TRP A 62 -7.16 -1.10 6.38
C TRP A 62 -7.59 -0.71 7.81
N SER A 63 -8.83 -0.26 8.00
CA SER A 63 -9.34 0.10 9.32
C SER A 63 -9.40 -1.09 10.28
N ILE A 64 -9.70 -2.29 9.76
CA ILE A 64 -9.74 -3.53 10.54
C ILE A 64 -8.31 -3.90 10.98
N TYR A 65 -7.36 -3.91 10.04
CA TYR A 65 -5.95 -4.11 10.35
C TYR A 65 -5.44 -3.11 11.39
N ARG A 66 -5.72 -1.81 11.23
CA ARG A 66 -5.28 -0.76 12.16
C ARG A 66 -5.92 -0.89 13.55
N ALA A 67 -7.15 -1.39 13.63
CA ALA A 67 -7.77 -1.68 14.91
C ALA A 67 -7.09 -2.85 15.62
N TRP A 68 -6.76 -3.91 14.88
CA TRP A 68 -5.98 -5.03 15.41
C TRP A 68 -4.57 -4.59 15.83
N GLU A 69 -3.85 -3.84 15.00
CA GLU A 69 -2.49 -3.36 15.27
C GLU A 69 -2.45 -2.58 16.60
N ARG A 70 -3.43 -1.70 16.84
CA ARG A 70 -3.55 -0.99 18.13
C ARG A 70 -3.71 -1.94 19.32
N LYS A 71 -4.58 -2.95 19.23
CA LYS A 71 -4.78 -3.95 20.30
C LYS A 71 -3.54 -4.80 20.51
N TYR A 72 -2.89 -5.25 19.45
CA TYR A 72 -1.66 -6.04 19.50
C TYR A 72 -0.55 -5.26 20.24
N ARG A 73 -0.44 -3.97 19.94
CA ARG A 73 0.54 -3.08 20.61
C ARG A 73 0.19 -2.78 22.06
N ALA A 74 -1.10 -2.75 22.41
CA ALA A 74 -1.55 -2.64 23.80
C ALA A 74 -1.40 -3.96 24.59
N GLY A 75 -0.99 -5.07 23.94
CA GLY A 75 -0.93 -6.40 24.56
C GLY A 75 -2.30 -7.06 24.72
N GLU A 76 -3.34 -6.51 24.09
CA GLU A 76 -4.73 -7.00 24.15
C GLU A 76 -5.06 -8.00 23.04
N ALA A 77 -4.18 -8.13 22.05
CA ALA A 77 -4.27 -9.10 20.98
C ALA A 77 -2.91 -9.78 20.78
N ASP A 78 -2.91 -10.99 20.24
CA ASP A 78 -1.70 -11.73 19.92
C ASP A 78 -1.53 -11.89 18.40
N LEU A 79 -0.40 -12.47 17.99
CA LEU A 79 -0.13 -12.68 16.57
C LEU A 79 -1.14 -13.62 15.91
N LYS A 80 -1.72 -14.59 16.65
CA LYS A 80 -2.69 -15.55 16.09
C LYS A 80 -3.97 -14.84 15.64
N SER A 81 -4.35 -13.78 16.34
CA SER A 81 -5.48 -12.92 15.99
C SER A 81 -5.22 -11.95 14.84
N HIS A 82 -4.07 -12.02 14.15
CA HIS A 82 -3.77 -11.17 13.00
C HIS A 82 -4.81 -11.40 11.88
N PRO A 83 -5.52 -10.36 11.39
CA PRO A 83 -6.63 -10.53 10.45
C PRO A 83 -6.16 -11.09 9.09
N GLY A 84 -4.90 -10.87 8.71
CA GLY A 84 -4.29 -11.47 7.52
C GLY A 84 -4.07 -12.99 7.56
N HIS A 85 -4.33 -13.69 8.67
CA HIS A 85 -4.21 -15.16 8.71
C HIS A 85 -5.37 -15.90 8.03
N GLY A 86 -6.46 -15.22 7.72
CA GLY A 86 -7.69 -15.86 7.24
C GLY A 86 -8.45 -16.58 8.37
N GLY A 87 -9.77 -16.54 8.30
CA GLY A 87 -10.67 -17.17 9.27
C GLY A 87 -10.73 -16.48 10.64
N VAL A 88 -10.07 -15.33 10.80
CA VAL A 88 -10.07 -14.54 12.04
C VAL A 88 -11.13 -13.45 12.01
N ASP A 89 -11.25 -12.75 10.88
CA ASP A 89 -12.21 -11.68 10.67
C ASP A 89 -12.82 -11.85 9.27
N ALA A 90 -14.08 -12.32 9.23
CA ALA A 90 -14.75 -12.66 7.97
C ALA A 90 -14.90 -11.44 7.03
N GLU A 91 -15.10 -10.24 7.59
CA GLU A 91 -15.21 -9.03 6.78
C GLU A 91 -13.85 -8.70 6.14
N HIS A 92 -12.77 -8.80 6.90
CA HIS A 92 -11.43 -8.60 6.37
C HIS A 92 -11.09 -9.60 5.26
N ASP A 93 -11.46 -10.87 5.43
CA ASP A 93 -11.24 -11.93 4.45
C ASP A 93 -12.02 -11.67 3.14
N GLU A 94 -13.30 -11.31 3.25
CA GLU A 94 -14.13 -10.95 2.09
C GLU A 94 -13.58 -9.72 1.36
N LEU A 95 -13.13 -8.71 2.11
CA LEU A 95 -12.54 -7.51 1.52
C LEU A 95 -11.21 -7.82 0.83
N ASN A 96 -10.34 -8.64 1.43
CA ASN A 96 -9.08 -9.06 0.81
C ASN A 96 -9.34 -9.81 -0.49
N ALA A 97 -10.21 -10.82 -0.47
CA ALA A 97 -10.53 -11.61 -1.65
C ALA A 97 -11.06 -10.72 -2.81
N TRP A 98 -11.94 -9.77 -2.49
CA TRP A 98 -12.46 -8.82 -3.47
C TRP A 98 -11.36 -7.88 -3.99
N LEU A 99 -10.50 -7.35 -3.12
CA LEU A 99 -9.41 -6.45 -3.53
C LEU A 99 -8.43 -7.16 -4.46
N ASP A 100 -8.03 -8.38 -4.13
CA ASP A 100 -7.12 -9.21 -4.93
C ASP A 100 -7.72 -9.51 -6.31
N GLU A 101 -9.01 -9.90 -6.34
CA GLU A 101 -9.74 -10.11 -7.58
C GLU A 101 -9.77 -8.86 -8.47
N GLN A 102 -10.04 -7.68 -7.88
CA GLN A 102 -10.05 -6.44 -8.64
C GLN A 102 -8.67 -6.04 -9.15
N ILE A 103 -7.62 -6.18 -8.32
CA ILE A 103 -6.24 -5.89 -8.75
C ILE A 103 -5.85 -6.73 -9.96
N ALA A 104 -6.28 -8.01 -10.00
CA ALA A 104 -5.99 -8.90 -11.12
C ALA A 104 -6.72 -8.52 -12.43
N GLN A 105 -7.82 -7.77 -12.34
CA GLN A 105 -8.65 -7.36 -13.49
C GLN A 105 -8.36 -5.94 -13.98
N LEU A 106 -7.84 -5.08 -13.11
CA LEU A 106 -7.55 -3.69 -13.44
C LEU A 106 -6.29 -3.55 -14.30
N LEU A 107 -6.31 -2.57 -15.20
CA LEU A 107 -5.19 -2.30 -16.09
C LEU A 107 -4.21 -1.31 -15.46
N ALA A 108 -2.94 -1.69 -15.43
CA ALA A 108 -1.87 -0.79 -15.03
C ALA A 108 -1.64 0.32 -16.06
N LEU A 109 -1.11 1.45 -15.59
CA LEU A 109 -0.54 2.46 -16.47
C LEU A 109 0.60 1.83 -17.31
N PRO A 110 0.78 2.28 -18.57
CA PRO A 110 1.77 1.68 -19.47
C PRO A 110 3.22 1.95 -19.05
N SER A 111 3.46 2.92 -18.17
CA SER A 111 4.78 3.27 -17.67
C SER A 111 4.95 2.85 -16.22
N LEU A 112 6.15 2.40 -15.88
CA LEU A 112 6.59 2.27 -14.49
C LEU A 112 6.93 3.64 -13.93
N TYR A 113 6.86 3.77 -12.61
CA TYR A 113 7.19 4.98 -11.90
C TYR A 113 8.22 4.70 -10.82
N ARG A 114 9.24 5.55 -10.71
CA ARG A 114 10.07 5.59 -9.53
C ARG A 114 9.33 6.28 -8.39
N ALA A 115 9.39 5.72 -7.20
CA ALA A 115 8.80 6.32 -6.00
C ALA A 115 9.88 6.87 -5.06
N GLU A 116 9.63 8.04 -4.48
CA GLU A 116 10.36 8.53 -3.31
C GLU A 116 9.38 8.73 -2.16
N PHE A 117 9.34 7.76 -1.24
CA PHE A 117 8.48 7.81 -0.06
C PHE A 117 9.10 8.63 1.06
N ARG A 118 8.28 9.43 1.72
CA ARG A 118 8.67 10.23 2.88
C ARG A 118 7.60 10.17 3.96
N ARG A 119 8.01 9.92 5.20
CA ARG A 119 7.11 10.04 6.36
C ARG A 119 6.66 11.49 6.51
N MET A 120 5.37 11.72 6.76
CA MET A 120 4.90 13.07 7.05
C MET A 120 5.46 13.55 8.40
N PRO A 121 5.78 14.86 8.54
CA PRO A 121 6.24 15.45 9.80
C PRO A 121 5.14 15.42 10.87
N GLY A 122 5.51 15.56 12.15
CA GLY A 122 4.54 15.61 13.27
C GLY A 122 4.08 14.23 13.75
N GLN A 123 4.79 13.18 13.36
CA GLN A 123 4.56 11.80 13.80
C GLN A 123 5.72 11.27 14.66
N GLU A 124 6.61 12.14 15.15
CA GLU A 124 7.80 11.73 15.92
C GLU A 124 7.42 10.93 17.18
N ASP A 125 6.32 11.30 17.83
CA ASP A 125 5.82 10.67 19.05
C ASP A 125 5.11 9.32 18.80
N LEU A 126 4.84 8.95 17.55
CA LEU A 126 4.31 7.63 17.23
C LEU A 126 5.39 6.57 17.43
N ALA A 127 5.03 5.48 18.11
CA ALA A 127 5.90 4.32 18.25
C ALA A 127 6.46 3.90 16.88
N ALA A 128 7.76 3.60 16.80
CA ALA A 128 8.45 3.25 15.55
C ALA A 128 7.81 2.06 14.82
N SER A 129 7.01 1.27 15.54
CA SER A 129 6.34 0.06 15.10
C SER A 129 4.91 0.27 14.60
N LEU A 130 4.39 1.50 14.59
CA LEU A 130 3.11 1.86 13.95
C LEU A 130 3.34 2.25 12.49
N VAL A 131 2.44 1.83 11.61
CA VAL A 131 2.42 2.37 10.24
C VAL A 131 2.16 3.88 10.31
N ARG A 132 3.13 4.64 9.80
CA ARG A 132 3.13 6.11 9.72
C ARG A 132 2.36 6.57 8.50
N GLU A 133 1.92 7.82 8.48
CA GLU A 133 1.40 8.45 7.27
C GLU A 133 2.56 8.86 6.37
N TRP A 134 2.43 8.60 5.08
CA TRP A 134 3.46 8.82 4.08
C TRP A 134 2.97 9.77 2.99
N GLU A 135 3.92 10.46 2.39
CA GLU A 135 3.79 11.12 1.11
C GLU A 135 4.73 10.44 0.11
N VAL A 136 4.40 10.55 -1.17
CA VAL A 136 5.20 10.00 -2.26
C VAL A 136 5.41 11.04 -3.34
N VAL A 137 6.60 11.02 -3.94
CA VAL A 137 6.88 11.69 -5.21
C VAL A 137 7.01 10.60 -6.28
N TRP A 138 6.24 10.75 -7.36
CA TRP A 138 6.30 9.86 -8.52
C TRP A 138 7.11 10.48 -9.64
N SER A 139 8.04 9.70 -10.21
CA SER A 139 8.78 10.07 -11.41
C SER A 139 8.56 9.00 -12.48
N PRO A 140 7.96 9.30 -13.64
CA PRO A 140 7.79 8.30 -14.69
C PRO A 140 9.15 7.82 -15.17
N LEU A 141 9.33 6.50 -15.27
CA LEU A 141 10.45 5.93 -15.99
C LEU A 141 10.09 6.03 -17.47
N SER A 142 10.91 6.73 -18.25
CA SER A 142 10.77 6.74 -19.71
C SER A 142 10.77 5.31 -20.21
N ALA A 143 9.77 4.95 -21.02
CA ALA A 143 9.84 3.73 -21.81
C ALA A 143 11.14 3.81 -22.62
N GLN A 144 12.03 2.81 -22.48
CA GLN A 144 13.07 2.64 -23.49
C GLN A 144 12.33 2.46 -24.81
N ALA A 145 12.52 3.42 -25.71
CA ALA A 145 12.11 3.25 -27.09
C ALA A 145 13.04 2.18 -27.67
N ASP A 146 12.48 1.02 -28.02
CA ASP A 146 13.13 0.02 -28.85
C ASP A 146 13.48 0.60 -30.23
#